data_AF-A0A094BHY6-F1
#
_entry.id   AF-A0A094BHY6-F1
#
_cell.length_a   1.000
_cell.length_b   1.000
_cell.length_c   1.000
_cell.angle_alpha   90.00
_cell.angle_beta   90.00
_cell.angle_gamma   90.00
#
_symmetry.space_group_name_H-M   'P 1'
#
loop_
_entity.id
_entity.type
_entity.pdbx_description
1 polymer ?
#
loop_
_entity_poly.entity_id
_entity_poly.type
_entity_poly.pdbx_seq_one_letter_code
_entity_poly.pdbx_strand_id
1 'polypeptide(L)'
;MAHKTPSPPSRPAHLASPGAIPPRTSSTNGPSQPQKPAVPPLPESSWLSSRHSSLAASVTPAGIDQVSSSSPPTATHPLSQPTWSEAKETILTGPYDYLDSHPGKDIRSRLIGAFDAWLHVPAPALAIITRVVGMLHTASLLVDDVEDSSLLRRGLPVAHSIFGTAQTINSANYVYFLALQELFKLDELRDKEGGNGKPRGEAVRIYSEELINLHRGQGMDLYWRDTLTVPTEADYLEMVRNKTGGLFRLAVRLMQAESASTT
;
A
#
# COMPACT_ATOMS: atom_id res chain seq x y z
N MET A 1 40.59 -36.13 16.53
CA MET A 1 39.20 -35.63 16.46
C MET A 1 39.26 -34.23 15.87
N ALA A 2 38.90 -34.08 14.59
CA ALA A 2 38.94 -32.80 13.89
C ALA A 2 37.52 -32.20 13.85
N HIS A 3 37.36 -31.01 14.41
CA HIS A 3 36.11 -30.24 14.36
C HIS A 3 35.85 -29.76 12.92
N LYS A 4 34.73 -30.20 12.34
CA LYS A 4 34.16 -29.62 11.11
C LYS A 4 33.26 -28.45 11.50
N THR A 5 33.55 -27.27 10.97
CA THR A 5 32.67 -26.10 10.95
C THR A 5 31.48 -26.35 10.01
N PRO A 6 30.27 -25.86 10.33
CA PRO A 6 29.10 -26.03 9.48
C PRO A 6 29.16 -25.09 8.27
N SER A 7 28.75 -25.61 7.12
CA SER A 7 28.61 -24.88 5.85
C SER A 7 27.45 -23.88 5.91
N PRO A 8 27.54 -22.71 5.23
CA PRO A 8 26.44 -21.76 5.15
C PRO A 8 25.28 -22.34 4.31
N PRO A 9 24.02 -21.91 4.56
CA PRO A 9 22.87 -22.39 3.80
C PRO A 9 22.99 -22.02 2.32
N SER A 10 22.65 -22.98 1.46
CA SER A 10 22.62 -22.82 0.01
C SER A 10 21.61 -21.73 -0.40
N ARG A 11 22.07 -20.78 -1.21
CA ARG A 11 21.27 -19.73 -1.86
C ARG A 11 20.13 -20.38 -2.68
N PRO A 12 18.88 -19.86 -2.66
CA PRO A 12 17.80 -20.43 -3.45
C PRO A 12 18.10 -20.31 -4.95
N ALA A 13 17.59 -21.28 -5.72
CA ALA A 13 17.75 -21.37 -7.16
C ALA A 13 17.16 -20.15 -7.88
N HIS A 14 17.83 -19.73 -8.96
CA HIS A 14 17.53 -18.59 -9.82
C HIS A 14 16.03 -18.40 -10.10
N LEU A 15 15.54 -17.18 -9.88
CA LEU A 15 14.16 -16.78 -10.15
C LEU A 15 14.02 -16.42 -11.63
N ALA A 16 13.31 -17.26 -12.40
CA ALA A 16 12.95 -16.95 -13.79
C ALA A 16 11.86 -15.85 -13.82
N SER A 17 11.89 -14.97 -14.83
CA SER A 17 10.82 -13.97 -14.97
C SER A 17 9.49 -14.65 -15.31
N PRO A 18 8.38 -14.21 -14.69
CA PRO A 18 7.10 -14.89 -14.85
C PRO A 18 6.56 -14.65 -16.27
N GLY A 19 6.03 -15.71 -16.89
CA GLY A 19 5.26 -15.59 -18.13
C GLY A 19 3.93 -14.86 -17.91
N ALA A 20 3.26 -14.46 -19.00
CA ALA A 20 1.96 -13.77 -18.93
C ALA A 20 0.91 -14.64 -18.20
N ILE A 21 0.25 -14.04 -17.21
CA ILE A 21 -0.72 -14.69 -16.33
C ILE A 21 -2.05 -14.88 -17.08
N PRO A 22 -2.66 -16.07 -17.06
CA PRO A 22 -3.99 -16.27 -17.64
C PRO A 22 -5.07 -15.59 -16.77
N PRO A 23 -6.08 -14.93 -17.38
CA PRO A 23 -7.12 -14.22 -16.64
C PRO A 23 -7.95 -15.16 -15.74
N ARG A 24 -8.34 -14.69 -14.55
CA ARG A 24 -9.13 -15.47 -13.59
C ARG A 24 -10.55 -14.93 -13.43
N THR A 25 -11.51 -15.86 -13.37
CA THR A 25 -12.90 -15.61 -12.93
C THR A 25 -13.13 -16.26 -11.57
N SER A 26 -14.06 -15.71 -10.78
CA SER A 26 -14.68 -16.46 -9.69
C SER A 26 -15.45 -17.65 -10.29
N SER A 27 -14.95 -18.85 -10.03
CA SER A 27 -15.56 -20.18 -10.24
C SER A 27 -16.87 -20.22 -11.06
N THR A 28 -16.77 -20.06 -12.39
CA THR A 28 -17.55 -20.77 -13.43
C THR A 28 -17.19 -20.19 -14.80
N ASN A 29 -16.36 -20.91 -15.57
CA ASN A 29 -16.37 -21.08 -17.05
C ASN A 29 -14.97 -21.36 -17.63
N GLY A 30 -14.95 -22.12 -18.73
CA GLY A 30 -13.80 -22.82 -19.33
C GLY A 30 -12.72 -21.97 -20.01
N PRO A 31 -11.68 -22.62 -20.58
CA PRO A 31 -10.37 -22.01 -20.78
C PRO A 31 -10.30 -21.12 -22.03
N SER A 32 -9.79 -19.90 -21.87
CA SER A 32 -9.29 -19.04 -22.95
C SER A 32 -7.77 -19.23 -23.14
N GLN A 33 -7.29 -19.22 -24.39
CA GLN A 33 -5.89 -19.45 -24.73
C GLN A 33 -4.94 -18.33 -24.26
N PRO A 34 -3.71 -18.65 -23.80
CA PRO A 34 -2.71 -17.64 -23.43
C PRO A 34 -2.01 -17.04 -24.66
N GLN A 35 -1.86 -15.72 -24.70
CA GLN A 35 -0.98 -15.03 -25.65
C GLN A 35 0.48 -15.05 -25.16
N LYS A 36 1.43 -15.29 -26.09
CA LYS A 36 2.87 -15.30 -25.80
C LYS A 36 3.42 -13.88 -25.58
N PRO A 37 4.33 -13.67 -24.61
CA PRO A 37 5.02 -12.39 -24.44
C PRO A 37 5.92 -12.07 -25.65
N ALA A 38 5.98 -10.80 -26.03
CA ALA A 38 6.78 -10.31 -27.17
C ALA A 38 8.28 -10.15 -26.85
N VAL A 39 8.70 -10.34 -25.59
CA VAL A 39 10.08 -10.14 -25.15
C VAL A 39 10.52 -11.31 -24.25
N PRO A 40 11.72 -11.88 -24.44
CA PRO A 40 12.25 -12.93 -23.56
C PRO A 40 12.43 -12.42 -22.12
N PRO A 41 12.18 -13.26 -21.10
CA PRO A 41 12.46 -12.93 -19.71
C PRO A 41 13.96 -12.63 -19.54
N LEU A 42 14.31 -11.47 -18.95
CA LEU A 42 15.72 -11.15 -18.64
C LEU A 42 16.19 -12.01 -17.44
N PRO A 43 17.50 -12.11 -17.15
CA PRO A 43 18.00 -12.81 -15.98
C PRO A 43 17.84 -11.97 -14.70
N GLU A 44 17.60 -12.61 -13.55
CA GLU A 44 17.44 -11.99 -12.22
C GLU A 44 18.50 -10.92 -11.89
N SER A 45 19.77 -11.19 -12.24
CA SER A 45 20.91 -10.31 -12.02
C SER A 45 20.86 -8.99 -12.80
N SER A 46 19.97 -8.88 -13.79
CA SER A 46 19.85 -7.68 -14.63
C SER A 46 18.93 -6.61 -14.06
N TRP A 47 18.01 -6.94 -13.15
CA TRP A 47 17.05 -5.99 -12.56
C TRP A 47 17.08 -5.91 -11.03
N LEU A 48 17.52 -6.97 -10.32
CA LEU A 48 17.72 -6.90 -8.87
C LEU A 48 19.06 -6.20 -8.61
N SER A 49 19.00 -4.90 -8.37
CA SER A 49 20.18 -4.11 -8.04
C SER A 49 20.82 -4.60 -6.73
N SER A 50 22.12 -4.90 -6.73
CA SER A 50 22.90 -5.24 -5.53
C SER A 50 23.09 -4.08 -4.53
N ARG A 51 22.32 -2.99 -4.63
CA ARG A 51 22.42 -1.80 -3.75
C ARG A 51 21.53 -1.86 -2.51
N HIS A 52 21.24 -3.03 -1.97
CA HIS A 52 20.60 -3.17 -0.66
C HIS A 52 21.64 -3.18 0.47
N SER A 53 22.49 -2.16 0.57
CA SER A 53 23.33 -1.91 1.75
C SER A 53 23.99 -0.52 1.76
N SER A 54 23.25 0.58 1.58
CA SER A 54 23.74 1.92 1.94
C SER A 54 22.64 3.01 1.89
N LEU A 55 21.60 2.90 2.72
CA LEU A 55 20.79 4.08 3.09
C LEU A 55 21.07 4.54 4.53
N ALA A 56 22.08 3.93 5.16
CA ALA A 56 22.62 4.36 6.44
C ALA A 56 24.08 4.78 6.27
N ALA A 57 24.36 6.02 6.66
CA ALA A 57 25.66 6.64 6.94
C ALA A 57 26.32 7.52 5.84
N SER A 58 26.56 8.77 6.30
CA SER A 58 27.66 9.68 5.94
C SER A 58 27.41 10.70 4.83
N VAL A 59 26.73 11.80 5.17
CA VAL A 59 26.97 13.11 4.56
C VAL A 59 27.98 13.86 5.44
N THR A 60 29.22 13.97 4.99
CA THR A 60 30.19 14.95 5.47
C THR A 60 30.19 16.15 4.52
N PRO A 61 30.20 17.41 5.02
CA PRO A 61 30.27 18.57 4.15
C PRO A 61 31.74 18.87 3.82
N ALA A 62 32.06 18.92 2.53
CA ALA A 62 33.34 19.41 2.04
C ALA A 62 33.15 20.80 1.39
N GLY A 63 33.96 21.76 1.84
CA GLY A 63 34.56 22.81 1.01
C GLY A 63 33.67 23.96 0.53
N ILE A 64 33.80 25.11 1.19
CA ILE A 64 33.43 26.43 0.66
C ILE A 64 34.53 26.84 -0.33
N ASP A 65 34.15 27.19 -1.56
CA ASP A 65 34.95 28.11 -2.39
C ASP A 65 34.03 29.15 -3.06
N GLN A 66 34.41 30.41 -2.89
CA GLN A 66 33.76 31.62 -3.38
C GLN A 66 33.93 31.75 -4.90
N VAL A 67 32.83 32.04 -5.62
CA VAL A 67 32.89 32.80 -6.88
C VAL A 67 31.76 33.85 -6.91
N SER A 68 32.15 34.99 -7.45
CA SER A 68 31.66 36.35 -7.29
C SER A 68 30.31 36.67 -7.95
N SER A 69 29.73 37.75 -7.41
CA SER A 69 28.48 38.44 -7.75
C SER A 69 28.29 38.88 -9.20
N SER A 70 27.11 38.56 -9.77
CA SER A 70 26.29 39.52 -10.53
C SER A 70 24.83 39.04 -10.51
N SER A 71 23.93 39.85 -9.95
CA SER A 71 22.49 39.54 -9.86
C SER A 71 21.75 40.07 -11.09
N PRO A 72 20.96 39.27 -11.82
CA PRO A 72 19.96 39.78 -12.75
C PRO A 72 18.71 40.26 -11.98
N PRO A 73 17.92 41.20 -12.53
CA PRO A 73 16.78 41.76 -11.83
C PRO A 73 15.67 40.71 -11.60
N THR A 74 15.22 40.62 -10.36
CA THR A 74 14.13 39.77 -9.90
C THR A 74 12.82 40.21 -10.55
N ALA A 75 12.39 39.53 -11.62
CA ALA A 75 11.01 39.56 -12.06
C ALA A 75 10.18 38.67 -11.11
N THR A 76 9.58 39.27 -10.09
CA THR A 76 8.54 38.65 -9.28
C THR A 76 7.25 38.54 -10.11
N HIS A 77 7.22 37.58 -11.03
CA HIS A 77 5.95 37.00 -11.44
C HIS A 77 5.51 36.07 -10.31
N PRO A 78 4.40 36.34 -9.60
CA PRO A 78 3.80 35.33 -8.77
C PRO A 78 3.43 34.16 -9.68
N LEU A 79 4.12 33.03 -9.53
CA LEU A 79 3.68 31.77 -10.13
C LEU A 79 2.27 31.53 -9.61
N SER A 80 1.27 31.83 -10.43
CA SER A 80 -0.11 31.45 -10.17
C SER A 80 -0.08 29.94 -10.00
N GLN A 81 -0.25 29.48 -8.76
CA GLN A 81 -0.36 28.06 -8.46
C GLN A 81 -1.48 27.50 -9.34
N PRO A 82 -1.22 26.56 -10.25
CA PRO A 82 -2.28 26.00 -11.07
C PRO A 82 -3.32 25.39 -10.12
N THR A 83 -4.55 25.91 -10.16
CA THR A 83 -5.61 25.43 -9.28
C THR A 83 -6.00 24.01 -9.69
N TRP A 84 -5.95 23.11 -8.72
CA TRP A 84 -6.50 21.77 -8.85
C TRP A 84 -8.02 21.85 -8.80
N SER A 85 -8.72 21.40 -9.84
CA SER A 85 -10.17 21.53 -9.96
C SER A 85 -10.89 20.24 -9.57
N GLU A 86 -12.13 20.36 -9.10
CA GLU A 86 -13.00 19.22 -8.76
C GLU A 86 -13.21 18.25 -9.95
N ALA A 87 -13.26 18.78 -11.17
CA ALA A 87 -13.31 17.95 -12.38
C ALA A 87 -12.04 17.09 -12.56
N LYS A 88 -10.85 17.60 -12.21
CA LYS A 88 -9.60 16.83 -12.24
C LYS A 88 -9.57 15.79 -11.13
N GLU A 89 -10.08 16.14 -9.95
CA GLU A 89 -10.22 15.22 -8.82
C GLU A 89 -11.09 14.02 -9.22
N THR A 90 -12.28 14.28 -9.78
CA THR A 90 -13.21 13.26 -10.26
C THR A 90 -12.58 12.32 -11.30
N ILE A 91 -11.74 12.86 -12.19
CA ILE A 91 -11.03 12.03 -13.18
C ILE A 91 -10.02 11.10 -12.48
N LEU A 92 -9.27 11.59 -11.49
CA LEU A 92 -8.30 10.77 -10.77
C LEU A 92 -8.96 9.72 -9.88
N THR A 93 -10.10 10.04 -9.26
CA THR A 93 -10.80 9.13 -8.35
C THR A 93 -11.78 8.21 -9.06
N GLY A 94 -12.07 8.41 -10.35
CA GLY A 94 -13.05 7.61 -11.12
C GLY A 94 -12.97 6.08 -10.92
N PRO A 95 -11.79 5.43 -11.03
CA PRO A 95 -11.65 4.00 -10.74
C PRO A 95 -12.01 3.61 -9.30
N TYR A 96 -11.63 4.44 -8.33
CA TYR A 96 -11.96 4.27 -6.92
C TYR A 96 -13.46 4.44 -6.67
N ASP A 97 -14.05 5.54 -7.14
CA ASP A 97 -15.47 5.86 -6.96
C ASP A 97 -16.37 4.79 -7.59
N TYR A 98 -15.96 4.25 -8.75
CA TYR A 98 -16.62 3.11 -9.37
C TYR A 98 -16.67 1.90 -8.43
N LEU A 99 -15.55 1.50 -7.82
CA LEU A 99 -15.55 0.33 -6.94
C LEU A 99 -16.25 0.61 -5.59
N ASP A 100 -16.11 1.83 -5.06
CA ASP A 100 -16.70 2.25 -3.80
C ASP A 100 -18.24 2.28 -3.87
N SER A 101 -18.80 2.67 -5.03
CA SER A 101 -20.24 2.68 -5.28
C SER A 101 -20.92 1.30 -5.29
N HIS A 102 -20.14 0.20 -5.25
CA HIS A 102 -20.64 -1.17 -5.25
C HIS A 102 -20.27 -1.90 -3.96
N PRO A 103 -20.78 -1.51 -2.78
CA PRO A 103 -20.28 -1.94 -1.47
C PRO A 103 -20.37 -3.47 -1.25
N GLY A 104 -19.41 -3.99 -0.49
CA GLY A 104 -19.35 -5.40 -0.10
C GLY A 104 -20.16 -5.70 1.17
N LYS A 105 -19.80 -6.80 1.86
CA LYS A 105 -20.47 -7.28 3.09
C LYS A 105 -20.26 -6.41 4.35
N ASP A 106 -19.59 -5.27 4.21
CA ASP A 106 -19.28 -4.31 5.29
C ASP A 106 -18.75 -4.91 6.61
N ILE A 107 -17.91 -5.94 6.51
CA ILE A 107 -17.35 -6.66 7.67
C ILE A 107 -16.45 -5.74 8.52
N ARG A 108 -15.77 -4.77 7.88
CA ARG A 108 -14.80 -3.88 8.56
C ARG A 108 -15.48 -2.90 9.49
N SER A 109 -16.55 -2.23 9.04
CA SER A 109 -17.28 -1.28 9.89
C SER A 109 -17.90 -2.00 11.09
N ARG A 110 -18.41 -3.23 10.89
CA ARG A 110 -18.89 -4.10 11.98
C ARG A 110 -17.79 -4.45 12.98
N LEU A 111 -16.59 -4.77 12.49
CA LEU A 111 -15.45 -5.08 13.34
C LEU A 111 -15.01 -3.85 14.14
N ILE A 112 -14.91 -2.69 13.50
CA ILE A 112 -14.59 -1.41 14.16
C ILE A 112 -15.62 -1.13 15.25
N GLY A 113 -16.92 -1.25 14.97
CA GLY A 113 -17.96 -1.08 15.98
C GLY A 113 -17.86 -2.08 17.15
N ALA A 114 -17.46 -3.32 16.88
CA ALA A 114 -17.25 -4.31 17.93
C ALA A 114 -16.05 -3.96 18.84
N PHE A 115 -14.93 -3.50 18.27
CA PHE A 115 -13.79 -3.06 19.08
C PHE A 115 -14.06 -1.76 19.84
N ASP A 116 -14.87 -0.87 19.27
CA ASP A 116 -15.22 0.40 19.90
C ASP A 116 -16.04 0.20 21.19
N ALA A 117 -16.77 -0.91 21.30
CA ALA A 117 -17.45 -1.31 22.53
C ALA A 117 -16.49 -1.49 23.73
N TRP A 118 -15.19 -1.73 23.47
CA TRP A 118 -14.15 -1.79 24.51
C TRP A 118 -13.25 -0.55 24.51
N LEU A 119 -12.92 -0.03 23.33
CA LEU A 119 -11.93 1.05 23.18
C LEU A 119 -12.51 2.45 23.38
N HIS A 120 -13.83 2.64 23.27
CA HIS A 120 -14.50 3.93 23.50
C HIS A 120 -13.78 5.10 22.82
N VAL A 121 -13.51 4.95 21.51
CA VAL A 121 -12.79 5.95 20.74
C VAL A 121 -13.67 7.18 20.55
N PRO A 122 -13.14 8.41 20.68
CA PRO A 122 -13.92 9.62 20.40
C PRO A 122 -14.54 9.56 19.00
N ALA A 123 -15.85 9.85 18.89
CA ALA A 123 -16.59 9.70 17.63
C ALA A 123 -15.94 10.42 16.42
N PRO A 124 -15.37 11.64 16.54
CA PRO A 124 -14.65 12.27 15.44
C PRO A 124 -13.43 11.47 14.96
N ALA A 125 -12.65 10.91 15.88
CA ALA A 125 -11.49 10.08 15.57
C ALA A 125 -11.92 8.74 14.96
N LEU A 126 -12.96 8.09 15.51
CA LEU A 126 -13.50 6.84 14.99
C LEU A 126 -14.00 6.98 13.54
N ALA A 127 -14.63 8.12 13.21
CA ALA A 127 -15.08 8.42 11.85
C ALA A 127 -13.90 8.54 10.87
N ILE A 128 -12.81 9.21 11.27
CA ILE A 128 -11.58 9.31 10.48
C ILE A 128 -10.97 7.92 10.27
N ILE A 129 -10.82 7.12 11.34
CA ILE A 129 -10.26 5.77 11.26
C ILE A 129 -11.08 4.88 10.32
N THR A 130 -12.41 4.92 10.45
CA THR A 130 -13.32 4.15 9.60
C THR A 130 -13.17 4.54 8.13
N ARG A 131 -13.10 5.84 7.84
CA ARG A 131 -12.87 6.36 6.48
C ARG A 131 -11.54 5.88 5.91
N VAL A 132 -10.44 6.04 6.65
CA VAL A 132 -9.10 5.62 6.23
C VAL A 132 -9.05 4.12 5.91
N VAL A 133 -9.63 3.29 6.79
CA VAL A 133 -9.68 1.83 6.58
C VAL A 133 -10.52 1.47 5.35
N GLY A 134 -11.61 2.19 5.09
CA GLY A 134 -12.43 2.05 3.88
C GLY A 134 -11.65 2.40 2.62
N MET A 135 -10.99 3.56 2.60
CA MET A 135 -10.16 4.02 1.49
C MET A 135 -9.06 3.03 1.13
N LEU A 136 -8.30 2.58 2.13
CA LEU A 136 -7.23 1.61 1.94
C LEU A 136 -7.75 0.27 1.43
N HIS A 137 -8.91 -0.18 1.93
CA HIS A 137 -9.50 -1.43 1.46
C HIS A 137 -9.87 -1.36 -0.03
N THR A 138 -10.60 -0.31 -0.42
CA THR A 138 -11.06 -0.15 -1.80
C THR A 138 -9.86 0.03 -2.73
N ALA A 139 -8.88 0.85 -2.36
CA ALA A 139 -7.65 1.02 -3.12
C ALA A 139 -6.85 -0.29 -3.27
N SER A 140 -6.73 -1.08 -2.19
CA SER A 140 -5.99 -2.36 -2.28
C SER A 140 -6.68 -3.37 -3.18
N LEU A 141 -8.02 -3.37 -3.25
CA LEU A 141 -8.76 -4.22 -4.18
C LEU A 141 -8.52 -3.84 -5.65
N LEU A 142 -8.40 -2.55 -5.95
CA LEU A 142 -8.08 -2.11 -7.32
C LEU A 142 -6.72 -2.62 -7.79
N VAL A 143 -5.72 -2.55 -6.91
CA VAL A 143 -4.37 -3.06 -7.19
C VAL A 143 -4.38 -4.58 -7.30
N ASP A 144 -4.98 -5.28 -6.34
CA ASP A 144 -5.08 -6.75 -6.31
C ASP A 144 -5.79 -7.30 -7.56
N ASP A 145 -6.89 -6.69 -7.98
CA ASP A 145 -7.61 -7.10 -9.20
C ASP A 145 -6.72 -6.96 -10.46
N VAL A 146 -5.87 -5.93 -10.53
CA VAL A 146 -4.89 -5.75 -11.61
C VAL A 146 -3.79 -6.81 -11.51
N GLU A 147 -3.19 -6.98 -10.33
CA GLU A 147 -2.08 -7.91 -10.09
C GLU A 147 -2.48 -9.37 -10.36
N ASP A 148 -3.73 -9.73 -10.11
CA ASP A 148 -4.29 -11.06 -10.36
C ASP A 148 -4.91 -11.23 -11.75
N SER A 149 -4.93 -10.18 -12.60
CA SER A 149 -5.64 -10.20 -13.88
C SER A 149 -7.08 -10.68 -13.74
N SER A 150 -7.75 -10.20 -12.69
CA SER A 150 -9.14 -10.55 -12.37
C SER A 150 -10.09 -10.01 -13.44
N LEU A 151 -11.14 -10.76 -13.77
CA LEU A 151 -12.16 -10.29 -14.72
C LEU A 151 -13.36 -9.62 -14.05
N LEU A 152 -13.71 -10.07 -12.83
CA LEU A 152 -14.89 -9.60 -12.11
C LEU A 152 -14.57 -9.31 -10.64
N ARG A 153 -15.23 -8.29 -10.09
CA ARG A 153 -15.32 -8.02 -8.66
C ARG A 153 -16.77 -7.80 -8.26
N ARG A 154 -17.24 -8.54 -7.23
CA ARG A 154 -18.62 -8.47 -6.73
C ARG A 154 -19.67 -8.71 -7.83
N GLY A 155 -19.34 -9.53 -8.82
CA GLY A 155 -20.20 -9.84 -9.98
C GLY A 155 -20.19 -8.79 -11.09
N LEU A 156 -19.37 -7.74 -10.98
CA LEU A 156 -19.26 -6.65 -11.94
C LEU A 156 -17.87 -6.60 -12.58
N PRO A 157 -17.70 -5.98 -13.77
CA PRO A 157 -16.40 -5.80 -14.37
C PRO A 157 -15.43 -5.05 -13.44
N VAL A 158 -14.19 -5.50 -13.38
CA VAL A 158 -13.12 -4.83 -12.63
C VAL A 158 -12.81 -3.44 -13.20
N ALA A 159 -12.40 -2.49 -12.36
CA ALA A 159 -12.15 -1.11 -12.77
C ALA A 159 -11.13 -1.00 -13.92
N HIS A 160 -10.08 -1.82 -13.91
CA HIS A 160 -9.05 -1.78 -14.95
C HIS A 160 -9.54 -2.26 -16.33
N SER A 161 -10.68 -2.95 -16.41
CA SER A 161 -11.32 -3.27 -17.68
C SER A 161 -12.12 -2.10 -18.27
N ILE A 162 -12.52 -1.13 -17.44
CA ILE A 162 -13.33 0.04 -17.82
C ILE A 162 -12.42 1.25 -18.05
N PHE A 163 -11.56 1.56 -17.08
CA PHE A 163 -10.70 2.75 -17.07
C PHE A 163 -9.28 2.48 -17.59
N GLY A 164 -8.94 1.20 -17.77
CA GLY A 164 -7.58 0.77 -18.12
C GLY A 164 -6.68 0.60 -16.90
N THR A 165 -5.68 -0.28 -17.06
CA THR A 165 -4.72 -0.64 -16.00
C THR A 165 -3.96 0.56 -15.46
N ALA A 166 -3.44 1.44 -16.34
CA ALA A 166 -2.62 2.57 -15.92
C ALA A 166 -3.39 3.56 -15.01
N GLN A 167 -4.61 3.92 -15.40
CA GLN A 167 -5.45 4.82 -14.60
C GLN A 167 -5.86 4.16 -13.29
N THR A 168 -6.16 2.86 -13.30
CA THR A 168 -6.56 2.13 -12.09
C THR A 168 -5.44 2.06 -11.07
N ILE A 169 -4.22 1.73 -11.49
CA ILE A 169 -3.02 1.73 -10.62
C ILE A 169 -2.77 3.13 -10.06
N ASN A 170 -2.82 4.16 -10.91
CA ASN A 170 -2.57 5.54 -10.47
C ASN A 170 -3.63 5.99 -9.45
N SER A 171 -4.91 5.73 -9.72
CA SER A 171 -6.02 6.07 -8.82
C SER A 171 -5.89 5.39 -7.46
N ALA A 172 -5.58 4.08 -7.44
CA ALA A 172 -5.40 3.35 -6.21
C ALA A 172 -4.23 3.89 -5.36
N ASN A 173 -3.07 4.13 -5.99
CA ASN A 173 -1.91 4.70 -5.33
C ASN A 173 -2.18 6.13 -4.83
N TYR A 174 -2.92 6.93 -5.61
CA TYR A 174 -3.33 8.27 -5.20
C TYR A 174 -4.18 8.22 -3.93
N VAL A 175 -5.15 7.30 -3.85
CA VAL A 175 -5.99 7.11 -2.67
C VAL A 175 -5.20 6.64 -1.45
N TYR A 176 -4.11 5.88 -1.60
CA TYR A 176 -3.21 5.61 -0.47
C TYR A 176 -2.67 6.92 0.13
N PHE A 177 -2.28 7.90 -0.69
CA PHE A 177 -1.81 9.19 -0.16
C PHE A 177 -2.94 10.06 0.40
N LEU A 178 -4.15 10.00 -0.16
CA LEU A 178 -5.31 10.65 0.43
C LEU A 178 -5.67 10.07 1.80
N ALA A 179 -5.58 8.74 1.95
CA ALA A 179 -5.81 8.07 3.23
C ALA A 179 -4.75 8.47 4.28
N LEU A 180 -3.48 8.61 3.87
CA LEU A 180 -2.43 9.17 4.72
C LEU A 180 -2.72 10.63 5.10
N GLN A 181 -3.18 11.45 4.14
CA GLN A 181 -3.55 12.84 4.41
C GLN A 181 -4.68 12.94 5.44
N GLU A 182 -5.67 12.06 5.35
CA GLU A 182 -6.81 12.00 6.27
C GLU A 182 -6.37 11.71 7.72
N LEU A 183 -5.31 10.91 7.93
CA LEU A 183 -4.79 10.60 9.26
C LEU A 183 -4.20 11.81 9.99
N PHE A 184 -3.70 12.83 9.29
CA PHE A 184 -3.21 14.04 9.95
C PHE A 184 -4.32 14.80 10.70
N LYS A 185 -5.58 14.58 10.33
CA LYS A 185 -6.73 15.14 11.05
C LYS A 185 -6.85 14.62 12.48
N LEU A 186 -6.29 13.44 12.79
CA LEU A 186 -6.23 12.93 14.16
C LEU A 186 -5.33 13.80 15.04
N ASP A 187 -4.16 14.20 14.54
CA ASP A 187 -3.27 15.13 15.24
C ASP A 187 -3.96 16.51 15.43
N GLU A 188 -4.66 17.01 14.41
CA GLU A 188 -5.42 18.27 14.50
C GLU A 188 -6.55 18.24 15.53
N LEU A 189 -7.25 17.10 15.66
CA LEU A 189 -8.28 16.92 16.69
C LEU A 189 -7.66 16.98 18.09
N ARG A 190 -6.53 16.32 18.29
CA ARG A 190 -5.81 16.30 19.56
C ARG A 190 -5.27 17.68 19.94
N ASP A 191 -4.78 18.45 18.96
CA ASP A 191 -4.31 19.82 19.16
C ASP A 191 -5.47 20.73 19.66
N LYS A 192 -6.69 20.54 19.15
CA LYS A 192 -7.89 21.31 19.56
C LYS A 192 -8.39 20.96 20.96
N GLU A 193 -8.21 19.73 21.41
CA GLU A 193 -8.67 19.24 22.72
C GLU A 193 -7.67 19.51 23.87
N GLY A 194 -6.62 20.30 23.61
CA GLY A 194 -5.64 20.69 24.64
C GLY A 194 -4.50 19.68 24.84
N GLY A 195 -4.35 18.72 23.93
CA GLY A 195 -3.32 17.70 23.96
C GLY A 195 -3.60 16.59 24.98
N ASN A 196 -3.59 15.34 24.52
CA ASN A 196 -3.79 14.16 25.37
C ASN A 196 -2.46 13.52 25.82
N GLY A 197 -1.33 14.23 25.69
CA GLY A 197 0.01 13.73 26.03
C GLY A 197 0.55 12.63 25.10
N LYS A 198 -0.20 12.20 24.08
CA LYS A 198 0.26 11.19 23.12
C LYS A 198 1.29 11.79 22.14
N PRO A 199 2.17 10.99 21.51
CA PRO A 199 3.09 11.47 20.49
C PRO A 199 2.36 11.94 19.22
N ARG A 200 2.84 13.00 18.57
CA ARG A 200 2.39 13.39 17.23
C ARG A 200 2.90 12.38 16.20
N GLY A 201 2.11 12.10 15.16
CA GLY A 201 2.52 11.20 14.09
C GLY A 201 2.49 9.70 14.42
N GLU A 202 1.96 9.31 15.59
CA GLU A 202 1.77 7.90 15.95
C GLU A 202 0.86 7.17 14.94
N ALA A 203 -0.21 7.83 14.49
CA ALA A 203 -1.09 7.30 13.45
C ALA A 203 -0.36 7.06 12.12
N VAL A 204 0.54 7.98 11.71
CA VAL A 204 1.35 7.86 10.50
C VAL A 204 2.37 6.73 10.62
N ARG A 205 2.95 6.54 11.81
CA ARG A 205 3.85 5.41 12.09
C ARG A 205 3.13 4.07 11.95
N ILE A 206 1.97 3.92 12.60
CA ILE A 206 1.13 2.72 12.50
C ILE A 206 0.75 2.46 11.04
N TYR A 207 0.29 3.48 10.33
CA TYR A 207 -0.06 3.42 8.91
C TYR A 207 1.09 2.88 8.06
N SER A 208 2.28 3.45 8.22
CA SER A 208 3.46 3.08 7.45
C SER A 208 3.88 1.63 7.71
N GLU A 209 3.90 1.21 8.98
CA GLU A 209 4.25 -0.15 9.37
C GLU A 209 3.29 -1.19 8.79
N GLU A 210 1.97 -0.96 8.90
CA GLU A 210 0.99 -1.93 8.42
C GLU A 210 0.89 -1.97 6.90
N LEU A 211 1.14 -0.86 6.20
CA LEU A 211 1.24 -0.88 4.74
C LEU A 211 2.50 -1.61 4.24
N ILE A 212 3.63 -1.45 4.94
CA ILE A 212 4.83 -2.26 4.64
C ILE A 212 4.51 -3.74 4.83
N ASN A 213 3.82 -4.12 5.91
CA ASN A 213 3.42 -5.50 6.15
C ASN A 213 2.46 -6.00 5.05
N LEU A 214 1.47 -5.20 4.65
CA LEU A 214 0.55 -5.56 3.56
C LEU A 214 1.32 -5.86 2.28
N HIS A 215 2.26 -4.98 1.88
CA HIS A 215 3.08 -5.18 0.68
C HIS A 215 4.06 -6.34 0.80
N ARG A 216 4.60 -6.64 1.98
CA ARG A 216 5.42 -7.84 2.21
C ARG A 216 4.60 -9.11 1.98
N GLY A 217 3.38 -9.16 2.54
CA GLY A 217 2.46 -10.27 2.34
C GLY A 217 2.09 -10.44 0.87
N GLN A 218 1.63 -9.36 0.22
CA GLN A 218 1.29 -9.37 -1.21
C GLN A 218 2.48 -9.80 -2.07
N GLY A 219 3.68 -9.24 -1.82
CA GLY A 219 4.87 -9.55 -2.59
C GLY A 219 5.25 -11.03 -2.52
N MET A 220 5.14 -11.66 -1.35
CA MET A 220 5.39 -13.10 -1.23
C MET A 220 4.31 -13.96 -1.93
N ASP A 221 3.05 -13.55 -1.85
CA ASP A 221 1.94 -14.21 -2.55
C ASP A 221 2.15 -14.18 -4.07
N LEU A 222 2.45 -12.99 -4.63
CA LEU A 222 2.79 -12.82 -6.04
C LEU A 222 4.03 -13.64 -6.42
N TYR A 223 5.09 -13.58 -5.62
CA TYR A 223 6.33 -14.32 -5.87
C TYR A 223 6.09 -15.83 -5.97
N TRP A 224 5.39 -16.42 -5.00
CA TRP A 224 5.10 -17.86 -5.01
C TRP A 224 4.20 -18.25 -6.19
N ARG A 225 3.17 -17.44 -6.46
CA ARG A 225 2.28 -17.63 -7.62
C ARG A 225 3.06 -17.62 -8.93
N ASP A 226 3.95 -16.65 -9.10
CA ASP A 226 4.62 -16.37 -10.36
C ASP A 226 5.82 -17.29 -10.63
N THR A 227 6.46 -17.79 -9.56
CA THR A 227 7.53 -18.79 -9.63
C THR A 227 7.03 -20.23 -9.52
N LEU A 228 5.71 -20.42 -9.30
CA LEU A 228 5.08 -21.71 -9.01
C LEU A 228 5.72 -22.44 -7.81
N THR A 229 6.19 -21.67 -6.83
CA THR A 229 6.77 -22.19 -5.59
C THR A 229 5.65 -22.53 -4.61
N VAL A 230 5.62 -23.76 -4.10
CA VAL A 230 4.66 -24.16 -3.05
C VAL A 230 5.23 -23.79 -1.68
N PRO A 231 4.59 -22.88 -0.92
CA PRO A 231 5.05 -22.50 0.42
C PRO A 231 4.75 -23.60 1.44
N THR A 232 5.46 -23.59 2.58
CA THR A 232 5.04 -24.37 3.75
C THR A 232 3.78 -23.74 4.37
N GLU A 233 3.05 -24.50 5.19
CA GLU A 233 1.91 -23.95 5.94
C GLU A 233 2.31 -22.77 6.83
N ALA A 234 3.49 -22.84 7.46
CA ALA A 234 4.00 -21.76 8.31
C ALA A 234 4.23 -20.46 7.52
N ASP A 235 4.86 -20.57 6.33
CA ASP A 235 5.09 -19.43 5.43
C ASP A 235 3.77 -18.85 4.94
N TYR A 236 2.83 -19.72 4.54
CA TYR A 236 1.50 -19.30 4.10
C TYR A 236 0.76 -18.51 5.19
N LEU A 237 0.79 -18.99 6.44
CA LEU A 237 0.16 -18.30 7.56
C LEU A 237 0.84 -16.95 7.86
N GLU A 238 2.15 -16.84 7.70
CA GLU A 238 2.86 -15.56 7.83
C GLU A 238 2.47 -14.57 6.72
N MET A 239 2.40 -15.05 5.46
CA MET A 239 1.93 -14.24 4.34
C MET A 239 0.50 -13.73 4.60
N VAL A 240 -0.42 -14.60 5.03
CA VAL A 240 -1.81 -14.21 5.32
C VAL A 240 -1.89 -13.21 6.46
N ARG A 241 -1.11 -13.40 7.54
CA ARG A 241 -1.00 -12.43 8.64
C ARG A 241 -0.56 -11.06 8.14
N ASN A 242 0.32 -11.00 7.15
CA ASN A 242 0.79 -9.75 6.56
C ASN A 242 -0.22 -9.15 5.57
N LYS A 243 -0.65 -9.89 4.54
CA LYS A 243 -1.55 -9.45 3.46
C LYS A 243 -2.95 -9.11 3.97
N THR A 244 -3.59 -10.04 4.68
CA THR A 244 -4.98 -9.89 5.15
C THR A 244 -5.04 -9.27 6.54
N GLY A 245 -4.16 -9.71 7.44
CA GLY A 245 -4.13 -9.22 8.82
C GLY A 245 -3.67 -7.76 8.96
N GLY A 246 -2.89 -7.23 8.01
CA GLY A 246 -2.35 -5.87 8.06
C GLY A 246 -3.41 -4.79 8.20
N LEU A 247 -4.46 -4.83 7.38
CA LEU A 247 -5.51 -3.80 7.42
C LEU A 247 -6.40 -3.92 8.68
N PHE A 248 -6.58 -5.13 9.22
CA PHE A 248 -7.27 -5.33 10.49
C PHE A 248 -6.44 -4.81 11.67
N ARG A 249 -5.14 -5.10 11.71
CA ARG A 249 -4.23 -4.55 12.71
C ARG A 249 -4.15 -3.04 12.63
N LEU A 250 -4.11 -2.47 11.43
CA LEU A 250 -4.13 -1.01 11.24
C LEU A 250 -5.34 -0.39 11.93
N ALA A 251 -6.54 -0.89 11.66
CA ALA A 251 -7.77 -0.38 12.26
C ALA A 251 -7.70 -0.42 13.80
N VAL A 252 -7.38 -1.57 14.38
CA VAL A 252 -7.34 -1.75 15.84
C VAL A 252 -6.23 -0.91 16.48
N ARG A 253 -5.03 -0.84 15.89
CA ARG A 253 -3.91 -0.05 16.42
C ARG A 253 -4.20 1.46 16.38
N LEU A 254 -4.84 1.94 15.32
CA LEU A 254 -5.30 3.34 15.26
C LEU A 254 -6.36 3.62 16.34
N MET A 255 -7.32 2.71 16.53
CA MET A 255 -8.32 2.84 17.58
C MET A 255 -7.69 2.85 18.97
N GLN A 256 -6.73 1.99 19.25
CA GLN A 256 -5.97 1.99 20.51
C GLN A 256 -5.19 3.29 20.70
N ALA A 257 -4.55 3.80 19.64
CA ALA A 257 -3.84 5.06 19.67
C ALA A 257 -4.76 6.25 19.98
N GLU A 258 -6.03 6.19 19.60
CA GLU A 258 -7.02 7.26 19.84
C GLU A 258 -7.97 7.00 21.02
N SER A 259 -7.93 5.80 21.61
CA SER A 259 -8.74 5.42 22.78
C SER A 259 -8.40 6.24 24.02
N ALA A 260 -9.42 6.54 24.84
CA ALA A 260 -9.24 7.10 26.17
C ALA A 260 -8.89 6.04 27.23
N SER A 261 -9.10 4.75 26.91
CA SER A 261 -8.84 3.63 27.81
C SER A 261 -7.37 3.23 27.78
N THR A 262 -6.65 3.56 28.85
CA THR A 262 -5.31 3.02 29.11
C THR A 262 -5.44 1.63 29.73
N THR A 263 -5.72 0.61 28.92
CA THR A 263 -5.65 -0.80 29.35
C THR A 263 -4.55 -1.53 28.62
#